data_AF-A0A3E1E1T5-F1
#
_entry.id   AF-A0A3E1E1T5-F1
#
_cell.length_a   1.000
_cell.length_b   1.000
_cell.length_c   1.000
_cell.angle_alpha   90.00
_cell.angle_beta   90.00
_cell.angle_gamma   90.00
#
_symmetry.space_group_name_H-M   'P 1'
#
loop_
_entity.id
_entity.type
_entity.pdbx_description
1 polymer ?
#
loop_
_entity_poly.entity_id
_entity_poly.type
_entity_poly.pdbx_seq_one_letter_code
_entity_poly.pdbx_strand_id
1 'polypeptide(L)'
;MLFTVILASSQEGLMGTAASVGETFGFNTWAFVAQVLSFSIVCAVLYKFAYHPILKLLEDRRQQIEFTYREAAAIKVQVADAERRANDIVVQASSGAHKIVEEAKAAAQQFQEKQIGQAKQDAEDLITKAREATKRDYDRMLAELKGEVARLVVETTAKVTGRILTPEDQRRLVEEANREIAA
;
A
#
# COMPACT_ATOMS: atom_id res chain seq x y z
N MET A 1 -24.83 -90.21 -10.59
CA MET A 1 -25.73 -90.82 -9.58
C MET A 1 -25.26 -90.62 -8.12
N LEU A 2 -24.33 -89.71 -7.81
CA LEU A 2 -23.86 -89.46 -6.43
C LEU A 2 -24.45 -88.21 -5.77
N PHE A 3 -25.16 -87.35 -6.52
CA PHE A 3 -25.66 -86.06 -6.02
C PHE A 3 -27.07 -86.13 -5.40
N THR A 4 -27.78 -87.25 -5.54
CA THR A 4 -29.16 -87.42 -5.04
C THR A 4 -29.23 -88.01 -3.62
N VAL A 5 -28.17 -88.68 -3.16
CA VAL A 5 -28.17 -89.42 -1.88
C VAL A 5 -27.91 -88.50 -0.68
N ILE A 6 -27.18 -87.39 -0.85
CA ILE A 6 -26.87 -86.46 0.25
C ILE A 6 -28.09 -85.61 0.65
N LEU A 7 -29.01 -85.36 -0.28
CA LEU A 7 -30.25 -84.65 0.05
C LEU A 7 -31.22 -85.54 0.86
N ALA A 8 -31.24 -86.85 0.61
CA ALA A 8 -32.15 -87.80 1.26
C ALA A 8 -31.77 -88.10 2.74
N SER A 9 -30.48 -88.18 3.06
CA SER A 9 -30.03 -88.41 4.46
C SER A 9 -30.20 -87.18 5.36
N SER A 10 -30.34 -85.98 4.78
CA SER A 10 -30.65 -84.76 5.54
C SER A 10 -32.12 -84.68 5.99
N GLN A 11 -33.02 -85.44 5.35
CA GLN A 11 -34.47 -85.40 5.61
C GLN A 11 -34.90 -86.37 6.72
N GLU A 12 -34.27 -87.56 6.80
CA GLU A 12 -34.53 -88.54 7.88
C GLU A 12 -33.96 -88.09 9.23
N GLY A 13 -32.78 -87.44 9.23
CA GLY A 13 -32.19 -86.87 10.44
C GLY A 13 -32.98 -85.69 11.02
N LEU A 14 -33.63 -84.89 10.16
CA LEU A 14 -34.45 -83.76 10.58
C LEU A 14 -35.80 -84.20 11.18
N MET A 15 -36.42 -85.27 10.67
CA MET A 15 -37.66 -85.79 11.25
C MET A 15 -37.42 -86.55 12.56
N GLY A 16 -36.34 -87.31 12.70
CA GLY A 16 -35.96 -87.95 13.97
C GLY A 16 -35.52 -86.96 15.04
N THR A 17 -34.81 -85.89 14.67
CA THR A 17 -34.50 -84.78 15.58
C THR A 17 -35.72 -83.94 15.87
N ALA A 18 -36.60 -83.64 14.91
CA ALA A 18 -37.85 -82.92 15.17
C ALA A 18 -38.85 -83.72 16.02
N ALA A 19 -38.91 -85.04 15.87
CA ALA A 19 -39.77 -85.92 16.67
C ALA A 19 -39.22 -86.14 18.08
N SER A 20 -37.90 -86.32 18.24
CA SER A 20 -37.27 -86.40 19.58
C SER A 20 -37.22 -85.03 20.28
N VAL A 21 -37.09 -83.94 19.54
CA VAL A 21 -37.38 -82.58 20.01
C VAL A 21 -38.84 -82.53 20.46
N GLY A 22 -39.81 -82.92 19.62
CA GLY A 22 -41.24 -82.91 19.95
C GLY A 22 -41.66 -83.74 21.17
N GLU A 23 -41.11 -84.94 21.38
CA GLU A 23 -41.41 -85.78 22.55
C GLU A 23 -40.64 -85.37 23.81
N THR A 24 -39.43 -84.81 23.69
CA THR A 24 -38.70 -84.22 24.83
C THR A 24 -39.30 -82.86 25.22
N PHE A 25 -39.92 -82.16 24.27
CA PHE A 25 -40.83 -81.05 24.49
C PHE A 25 -42.20 -81.57 24.97
N GLY A 26 -42.24 -82.10 26.20
CA GLY A 26 -43.43 -81.89 27.00
C GLY A 26 -43.72 -80.39 26.97
N PHE A 27 -44.79 -79.96 26.30
CA PHE A 27 -45.06 -78.56 25.95
C PHE A 27 -45.26 -77.73 27.23
N ASN A 28 -44.15 -77.33 27.84
CA ASN A 28 -44.12 -76.52 29.04
C ASN A 28 -44.25 -75.07 28.57
N THR A 29 -45.50 -74.69 28.27
CA THR A 29 -45.91 -73.32 27.88
C THR A 29 -45.24 -72.27 28.75
N TRP A 30 -45.07 -72.58 30.03
CA TRP A 30 -44.39 -71.73 30.99
C TRP A 30 -42.93 -71.46 30.66
N ALA A 31 -42.14 -72.50 30.34
CA ALA A 31 -40.73 -72.34 29.98
C ALA A 31 -40.56 -71.58 28.65
N PHE A 32 -41.44 -71.83 27.67
CA PHE A 32 -41.44 -71.11 26.40
C PHE A 32 -41.77 -69.62 26.59
N VAL A 33 -42.80 -69.29 27.38
CA VAL A 33 -43.15 -67.89 27.70
C VAL A 33 -42.02 -67.19 28.46
N ALA A 34 -41.37 -67.87 29.41
CA ALA A 34 -40.23 -67.32 30.13
C ALA A 34 -39.01 -67.06 29.22
N GLN A 35 -38.76 -67.94 28.24
CA GLN A 35 -37.70 -67.77 27.25
C GLN A 35 -37.98 -66.60 26.30
N VAL A 36 -39.23 -66.48 25.81
CA VAL A 36 -39.64 -65.36 24.96
C VAL A 36 -39.56 -64.05 25.73
N LEU A 37 -40.03 -64.02 26.99
CA LEU A 37 -39.94 -62.82 27.83
C LEU A 37 -38.48 -62.40 28.07
N SER A 38 -37.60 -63.36 28.36
CA SER A 38 -36.17 -63.10 28.54
C SER A 38 -35.52 -62.56 27.26
N PHE A 39 -35.82 -63.14 26.10
CA PHE A 39 -35.36 -62.64 24.80
C PHE A 39 -35.90 -61.25 24.51
N SER A 40 -37.18 -60.99 24.78
CA SER A 40 -37.80 -59.67 24.59
C SER A 40 -37.16 -58.61 25.49
N ILE A 41 -36.84 -58.92 26.74
CA ILE A 41 -36.14 -57.99 27.65
C ILE A 41 -34.76 -57.63 27.08
N VAL A 42 -33.96 -58.62 26.68
CA VAL A 42 -32.64 -58.39 26.09
C VAL A 42 -32.75 -57.61 24.78
N CYS A 43 -33.72 -57.94 23.93
CA CYS A 43 -33.97 -57.25 22.67
C CYS A 43 -34.38 -55.80 22.88
N ALA A 44 -35.23 -55.51 23.89
CA ALA A 44 -35.61 -54.15 24.25
C ALA A 44 -34.42 -53.33 24.77
N VAL A 45 -33.55 -53.94 25.59
CA VAL A 45 -32.32 -53.30 26.06
C VAL A 45 -31.38 -53.02 24.88
N LEU A 46 -31.14 -54.00 23.99
CA LEU A 46 -30.32 -53.82 22.79
C LEU A 46 -30.88 -52.75 21.86
N TYR A 47 -32.19 -52.73 21.63
CA TYR A 47 -32.82 -51.73 20.79
C TYR A 47 -32.60 -50.33 21.36
N LYS A 48 -32.79 -50.13 22.67
CA LYS A 48 -32.57 -48.81 23.28
C LYS A 48 -31.09 -48.42 23.35
N PHE A 49 -30.20 -49.36 23.67
CA PHE A 49 -28.78 -49.06 23.92
C PHE A 49 -27.89 -49.14 22.69
N ALA A 50 -28.18 -49.95 21.67
CA ALA A 50 -27.31 -50.09 20.48
C ALA A 50 -27.84 -49.30 19.28
N TYR A 51 -29.16 -49.32 19.04
CA TYR A 51 -29.73 -48.66 17.86
C TYR A 51 -29.53 -47.13 17.91
N HIS A 52 -29.78 -46.52 19.06
CA HIS A 52 -29.66 -45.07 19.21
C HIS A 52 -28.23 -44.52 19.02
N PRO A 53 -27.18 -45.06 19.66
CA PRO A 53 -25.82 -44.57 19.43
C PRO A 53 -25.28 -44.89 18.04
N ILE A 54 -25.67 -46.00 17.42
CA ILE A 54 -25.25 -46.32 16.04
C ILE A 54 -25.83 -45.30 15.06
N LEU A 55 -27.12 -44.98 15.17
CA LEU A 55 -27.73 -43.95 14.32
C LEU A 55 -27.12 -42.57 14.57
N LYS A 56 -26.87 -42.23 15.84
CA LYS A 56 -26.22 -40.95 16.17
C LYS A 56 -24.82 -40.86 15.57
N LEU A 57 -24.01 -41.91 15.67
CA LEU A 57 -22.68 -41.93 15.08
C LEU A 57 -22.74 -41.80 13.55
N LEU A 58 -23.70 -42.44 12.90
CA LEU A 58 -23.86 -42.37 11.44
C LEU A 58 -24.30 -40.96 11.00
N GLU A 59 -25.21 -40.34 11.75
CA GLU A 59 -25.65 -38.97 11.52
C GLU A 59 -24.51 -37.97 11.76
N ASP A 60 -23.76 -38.10 12.85
CA ASP A 60 -22.59 -37.27 13.16
C ASP A 60 -21.54 -37.38 12.03
N ARG A 61 -21.29 -38.60 11.54
CA ARG A 61 -20.38 -38.83 10.40
C ARG A 61 -20.90 -38.18 9.13
N ARG A 62 -22.20 -38.30 8.84
CA ARG A 62 -22.83 -37.66 7.69
C ARG A 62 -22.72 -36.14 7.76
N GLN A 63 -23.02 -35.56 8.92
CA GLN A 63 -22.92 -34.12 9.17
C GLN A 63 -21.48 -33.62 9.06
N GLN A 64 -20.51 -34.37 9.59
CA GLN A 64 -19.10 -34.01 9.47
C GLN A 64 -18.62 -33.98 8.02
N ILE A 65 -19.04 -34.96 7.20
CA ILE A 65 -18.69 -35.01 5.77
C ILE A 65 -19.32 -33.83 5.02
N GLU A 66 -20.61 -33.57 5.24
CA GLU A 66 -21.32 -32.42 4.65
C GLU A 66 -20.68 -31.10 5.06
N PHE A 67 -20.35 -30.93 6.34
CA PHE A 67 -19.70 -29.74 6.87
C PHE A 67 -18.33 -29.53 6.21
N THR A 68 -17.49 -30.56 6.19
CA THR A 68 -16.15 -30.50 5.59
C THR A 68 -16.22 -30.17 4.09
N TYR A 69 -17.19 -30.75 3.37
CA TYR A 69 -17.38 -30.46 1.95
C TYR A 69 -17.81 -29.00 1.71
N ARG A 70 -18.78 -28.51 2.48
CA ARG A 70 -19.24 -27.11 2.40
C ARG A 70 -18.15 -26.13 2.77
N GLU A 71 -17.40 -26.41 3.82
CA GLU A 71 -16.28 -25.59 4.26
C GLU A 71 -15.18 -25.55 3.20
N ALA A 72 -14.81 -26.69 2.61
CA ALA A 72 -13.85 -26.74 1.52
C ALA A 72 -14.31 -25.94 0.28
N ALA A 73 -15.60 -26.00 -0.05
CA ALA A 73 -16.16 -25.18 -1.13
C ALA A 73 -16.13 -23.68 -0.79
N ALA A 74 -16.49 -23.31 0.44
CA ALA A 74 -16.45 -21.93 0.92
C ALA A 74 -15.03 -21.37 0.94
N ILE A 75 -14.04 -22.16 1.38
CA ILE A 75 -12.63 -21.77 1.36
C ILE A 75 -12.15 -21.50 -0.06
N LYS A 76 -12.51 -22.35 -1.04
CA LYS A 76 -12.14 -22.11 -2.45
C LYS A 76 -12.69 -20.78 -2.97
N VAL A 77 -13.94 -20.45 -2.65
CA VAL A 77 -14.54 -19.17 -3.02
C VAL A 77 -13.84 -18.00 -2.32
N GLN A 78 -13.59 -18.12 -1.01
CA GLN A 78 -12.90 -17.07 -0.25
C GLN A 78 -11.48 -16.82 -0.73
N VAL A 79 -10.74 -17.88 -1.12
CA VAL A 79 -9.39 -17.77 -1.70
C VAL A 79 -9.47 -17.05 -3.04
N ALA A 80 -10.38 -17.43 -3.93
CA ALA A 80 -10.56 -16.76 -5.22
C ALA A 80 -10.94 -15.28 -5.06
N ASP A 81 -11.82 -14.95 -4.11
CA ASP A 81 -12.18 -13.57 -3.81
C ASP A 81 -11.05 -12.78 -3.13
N ALA A 82 -10.23 -13.43 -2.31
CA ALA A 82 -9.04 -12.83 -1.73
C ALA A 82 -7.99 -12.53 -2.81
N GLU A 83 -7.74 -13.45 -3.74
CA GLU A 83 -6.84 -13.26 -4.87
C GLU A 83 -7.32 -12.13 -5.80
N ARG A 84 -8.62 -12.06 -6.08
CA ARG A 84 -9.20 -10.94 -6.85
C ARG A 84 -8.98 -9.61 -6.14
N ARG A 85 -9.33 -9.52 -4.86
CA ARG A 85 -9.12 -8.28 -4.07
C ARG A 85 -7.64 -7.90 -3.99
N ALA A 86 -6.74 -8.87 -3.83
CA ALA A 86 -5.31 -8.61 -3.83
C ALA A 86 -4.83 -8.05 -5.18
N ASN A 87 -5.26 -8.63 -6.29
CA ASN A 87 -4.96 -8.10 -7.63
C ASN A 87 -5.52 -6.69 -7.83
N ASP A 88 -6.77 -6.45 -7.42
CA ASP A 88 -7.39 -5.13 -7.52
C ASP A 88 -6.62 -4.08 -6.72
N ILE A 89 -6.18 -4.42 -5.50
CA ILE A 89 -5.35 -3.54 -4.67
C ILE A 89 -4.01 -3.25 -5.37
N VAL A 90 -3.35 -4.26 -5.94
CA VAL A 90 -2.08 -4.07 -6.66
C VAL A 90 -2.26 -3.16 -7.88
N VAL A 91 -3.34 -3.35 -8.65
CA VAL A 91 -3.66 -2.52 -9.81
C VAL A 91 -3.96 -1.07 -9.39
N GLN A 92 -4.77 -0.89 -8.36
CA GLN A 92 -5.10 0.44 -7.82
C GLN A 92 -3.85 1.13 -7.26
N ALA A 93 -3.01 0.42 -6.51
CA ALA A 93 -1.75 0.95 -5.99
C ALA A 93 -0.78 1.34 -7.11
N SER A 94 -0.67 0.51 -8.16
CA SER A 94 0.18 0.81 -9.32
C SER A 94 -0.32 2.03 -10.09
N SER A 95 -1.64 2.14 -10.29
CA SER A 95 -2.27 3.32 -10.91
C SER A 95 -2.07 4.57 -10.05
N GLY A 96 -2.24 4.47 -8.74
CA GLY A 96 -2.00 5.57 -7.80
C GLY A 96 -0.55 6.02 -7.79
N ALA A 97 0.40 5.08 -7.79
CA ALA A 97 1.83 5.38 -7.87
C ALA A 97 2.18 6.10 -9.17
N HIS A 98 1.64 5.65 -10.32
CA HIS A 98 1.84 6.35 -11.59
C HIS A 98 1.29 7.77 -11.57
N LYS A 99 0.09 7.98 -10.99
CA LYS A 99 -0.46 9.34 -10.83
C LYS A 99 0.43 10.23 -9.99
N ILE A 100 0.91 9.75 -8.85
CA ILE A 100 1.82 10.51 -7.97
C ILE A 100 3.10 10.89 -8.72
N VAL A 101 3.68 9.98 -9.50
CA VAL A 101 4.88 10.26 -10.29
C VAL A 101 4.62 11.31 -11.37
N GLU A 102 3.50 11.22 -12.07
CA GLU A 102 3.15 12.21 -13.10
C GLU A 102 2.82 13.59 -12.50
N GLU A 103 2.10 13.64 -11.38
CA GLU A 103 1.87 14.87 -10.63
C GLU A 103 3.17 15.50 -10.13
N ALA A 104 4.09 14.68 -9.59
CA ALA A 104 5.40 15.15 -9.14
C ALA A 104 6.25 15.70 -10.29
N LYS A 105 6.24 15.05 -11.47
CA LYS A 105 6.91 15.55 -12.67
C LYS A 105 6.31 16.87 -13.14
N ALA A 106 4.99 16.97 -13.20
CA ALA A 106 4.30 18.20 -13.61
C ALA A 106 4.61 19.35 -12.64
N ALA A 107 4.56 19.09 -11.33
CA ALA A 107 4.92 20.07 -10.30
C ALA A 107 6.40 20.49 -10.40
N ALA A 108 7.31 19.54 -10.66
CA ALA A 108 8.73 19.84 -10.85
C ALA A 108 8.97 20.70 -12.09
N GLN A 109 8.29 20.43 -13.21
CA GLN A 109 8.37 21.24 -14.42
C GLN A 109 7.85 22.66 -14.18
N GLN A 110 6.68 22.81 -13.56
CA GLN A 110 6.14 24.13 -13.22
C GLN A 110 7.06 24.90 -12.27
N PHE A 111 7.63 24.21 -11.28
CA PHE A 111 8.60 24.81 -10.36
C PHE A 111 9.87 25.25 -11.09
N GLN A 112 10.38 24.42 -12.00
CA GLN A 112 11.55 24.76 -12.82
C GLN A 112 11.28 25.96 -13.72
N GLU A 113 10.14 26.01 -14.39
CA GLU A 113 9.74 27.17 -15.22
C GLU A 113 9.62 28.44 -14.38
N LYS A 114 8.98 28.35 -13.21
CA LYS A 114 8.88 29.48 -12.28
C LYS A 114 10.25 29.96 -11.82
N GLN A 115 11.15 29.05 -11.45
CA GLN A 115 12.50 29.39 -11.00
C GLN A 115 13.34 29.99 -12.12
N ILE A 116 13.24 29.47 -13.34
CA ILE A 116 13.91 30.07 -14.51
C ILE A 116 13.36 31.47 -14.79
N GLY A 117 12.04 31.66 -14.70
CA GLY A 117 11.42 32.97 -14.85
C GLY A 117 11.90 33.98 -13.81
N GLN A 118 11.91 33.56 -12.53
CA GLN A 118 12.41 34.38 -11.42
C GLN A 118 13.90 34.71 -11.59
N ALA A 119 14.74 33.73 -11.94
CA ALA A 119 16.16 33.95 -12.16
C ALA A 119 16.44 34.92 -13.33
N LYS A 120 15.63 34.89 -14.39
CA LYS A 120 15.73 35.87 -15.49
C LYS A 120 15.37 37.26 -15.02
N GLN A 121 14.29 37.41 -14.27
CA GLN A 121 13.88 38.70 -13.71
C GLN A 121 14.95 39.26 -12.76
N ASP A 122 15.48 38.44 -11.86
CA ASP A 122 16.54 38.83 -10.93
C ASP A 122 17.82 39.24 -11.69
N ALA A 123 18.16 38.55 -12.78
CA ALA A 123 19.29 38.90 -13.63
C ALA A 123 19.07 40.23 -14.36
N GLU A 124 17.88 40.49 -14.90
CA GLU A 124 17.53 41.77 -15.53
C GLU A 124 17.57 42.93 -14.53
N ASP A 125 17.05 42.73 -13.32
CA ASP A 125 17.12 43.69 -12.22
C ASP A 125 18.57 43.97 -11.80
N LEU A 126 19.40 42.92 -11.72
CA LEU A 126 20.82 43.05 -11.40
C LEU A 126 21.56 43.86 -12.47
N ILE A 127 21.32 43.57 -13.76
CA ILE A 127 21.93 44.32 -14.88
C ILE A 127 21.49 45.78 -14.84
N THR A 128 20.22 46.05 -14.56
CA THR A 128 19.69 47.41 -14.47
C THR A 128 20.37 48.18 -13.33
N LYS A 129 20.44 47.59 -12.13
CA LYS A 129 21.15 48.17 -10.98
C LYS A 129 22.63 48.39 -11.26
N ALA A 130 23.28 47.44 -11.94
CA ALA A 130 24.69 47.57 -12.32
C ALA A 130 24.90 48.75 -13.28
N ARG A 131 24.03 48.91 -14.30
CA ARG A 131 24.08 50.05 -15.22
C ARG A 131 23.87 51.39 -14.51
N GLU A 132 22.93 51.45 -13.58
CA GLU A 132 22.70 52.65 -12.76
C GLU A 132 23.92 52.99 -11.89
N ALA A 133 24.52 51.98 -11.25
CA ALA A 133 25.75 52.16 -10.47
C ALA A 133 26.92 52.63 -11.33
N THR A 134 27.15 51.99 -12.49
CA THR A 134 28.19 52.41 -13.44
C THR A 134 27.99 53.84 -13.92
N LYS A 135 26.74 54.24 -14.20
CA LYS A 135 26.45 55.63 -14.59
C LYS A 135 26.78 56.61 -13.45
N ARG A 136 26.39 56.30 -12.21
CA ARG A 136 26.73 57.13 -11.04
C ARG A 136 28.23 57.23 -10.80
N ASP A 137 28.96 56.13 -10.97
CA ASP A 137 30.41 56.12 -10.82
C ASP A 137 31.10 56.90 -11.95
N TYR A 138 30.60 56.79 -13.18
CA TYR A 138 31.08 57.60 -14.30
C TYR A 138 30.87 59.10 -14.06
N ASP A 139 29.68 59.50 -13.59
CA ASP A 139 29.39 60.89 -13.26
C ASP A 139 30.29 61.41 -12.11
N ARG A 140 30.55 60.56 -11.09
CA ARG A 140 31.49 60.88 -10.01
C ARG A 140 32.91 61.05 -10.52
N MET A 141 33.40 60.11 -11.35
CA MET A 141 34.74 60.18 -11.94
C MET A 141 34.91 61.42 -12.82
N LEU A 142 33.89 61.78 -13.61
CA LEU A 142 33.89 63.01 -14.41
C LEU A 142 33.97 64.26 -13.55
N ALA A 143 33.22 64.31 -12.43
CA ALA A 143 33.27 65.43 -11.49
C ALA A 143 34.66 65.56 -10.85
N GLU A 144 35.26 64.45 -10.43
CA GLU A 144 36.61 64.42 -9.86
C GLU A 144 37.68 64.83 -10.90
N LEU A 145 37.57 64.33 -12.13
CA LEU A 145 38.47 64.68 -13.23
C LEU A 145 38.38 66.18 -13.57
N LYS A 146 37.18 66.76 -13.61
CA LYS A 146 36.98 68.21 -13.80
C LYS A 146 37.65 69.02 -12.70
N GLY A 147 37.54 68.59 -11.44
CA GLY A 147 38.21 69.22 -10.30
C GLY A 147 39.73 69.19 -10.41
N GLU A 148 40.29 68.03 -10.77
CA GLU A 148 41.75 67.88 -10.90
C GLU A 148 42.31 68.66 -12.11
N VAL A 149 41.59 68.69 -13.24
CA VAL A 149 41.97 69.51 -14.39
C VAL A 149 41.91 71.00 -14.04
N ALA A 150 40.86 71.46 -13.35
CA ALA A 150 40.79 72.86 -12.91
C ALA A 150 41.97 73.23 -12.01
N ARG A 151 42.34 72.34 -11.07
CA ARG A 151 43.50 72.51 -10.20
C ARG A 151 44.82 72.58 -10.98
N LEU A 152 45.02 71.68 -11.95
CA LEU A 152 46.22 71.64 -12.78
C LEU A 152 46.35 72.88 -13.69
N VAL A 153 45.23 73.38 -14.22
CA VAL A 153 45.18 74.62 -15.02
C VAL A 153 45.58 75.82 -14.16
N VAL A 154 45.03 75.95 -12.95
CA VAL A 154 45.39 77.03 -12.01
C VAL A 154 46.88 76.97 -11.65
N GLU A 155 47.40 75.79 -11.34
CA GLU A 155 48.82 75.60 -11.02
C GLU A 155 49.73 75.97 -12.21
N THR A 156 49.38 75.54 -13.42
CA THR A 156 50.15 75.82 -14.64
C THR A 156 50.13 77.31 -14.98
N THR A 157 48.97 77.96 -14.92
CA THR A 157 48.82 79.41 -15.17
C THR A 157 49.59 80.23 -14.14
N ALA A 158 49.59 79.83 -12.87
CA ALA A 158 50.40 80.45 -11.82
C ALA A 158 51.91 80.35 -12.14
N LYS A 159 52.35 79.18 -12.60
CA LYS A 159 53.75 78.90 -12.93
C LYS A 159 54.23 79.69 -14.17
N VAL A 160 53.40 79.83 -15.21
CA VAL A 160 53.74 80.55 -16.45
C VAL A 160 53.66 82.07 -16.27
N THR A 161 52.74 82.57 -15.44
CA THR A 161 52.59 84.02 -15.20
C THR A 161 53.71 84.60 -14.33
N GLY A 162 54.57 83.75 -13.74
CA GLY A 162 55.75 84.19 -12.98
C GLY A 162 55.44 85.07 -11.76
N ARG A 163 54.18 85.10 -11.32
CA ARG A 163 53.74 85.85 -10.13
C ARG A 163 53.58 84.85 -8.99
N ILE A 164 54.23 85.15 -7.88
CA ILE A 164 54.06 84.47 -6.59
C ILE A 164 52.57 84.54 -6.25
N LEU A 165 51.81 83.49 -6.57
CA LEU A 165 50.41 83.38 -6.17
C LEU A 165 50.41 83.09 -4.68
N THR A 166 49.77 83.96 -3.91
CA THR A 166 49.58 83.72 -2.48
C THR A 166 48.50 82.65 -2.29
N PRO A 167 48.55 81.85 -1.21
CA PRO A 167 47.55 80.80 -0.95
C PRO A 167 46.11 81.34 -0.84
N GLU A 168 45.91 82.65 -0.59
CA GLU A 168 44.60 83.30 -0.65
C GLU A 168 44.04 83.41 -2.08
N ASP A 169 44.87 83.77 -3.07
CA ASP A 169 44.45 83.90 -4.47
C ASP A 169 44.04 82.56 -5.08
N GLN A 170 44.75 81.50 -4.70
CA GLN A 170 44.49 80.14 -5.18
C GLN A 170 43.13 79.60 -4.68
N ARG A 171 42.72 79.97 -3.46
CA ARG A 171 41.36 79.65 -2.96
C ARG A 171 40.28 80.41 -3.72
N ARG A 172 40.50 81.69 -4.00
CA ARG A 172 39.51 82.54 -4.69
C ARG A 172 39.24 82.08 -6.12
N LEU A 173 40.29 81.68 -6.84
CA LEU A 173 40.19 81.14 -8.21
C LEU A 173 39.51 79.77 -8.26
N VAL A 174 39.73 78.92 -7.26
CA VAL A 174 39.02 77.62 -7.16
C VAL A 174 37.53 77.83 -6.84
N GLU A 175 37.19 78.80 -6.01
CA GLU A 175 35.78 79.17 -5.74
C GLU A 175 35.07 79.79 -6.94
N GLU A 176 35.75 80.65 -7.71
CA GLU A 176 35.20 81.23 -8.95
C GLU A 176 35.03 80.16 -10.04
N ALA A 177 36.02 79.28 -10.24
CA ALA A 177 35.91 78.16 -11.17
C ALA A 177 34.78 77.18 -10.78
N ASN A 178 34.61 76.89 -9.49
CA ASN A 178 33.49 76.08 -9.01
C ASN A 178 32.13 76.75 -9.20
N ARG A 179 32.04 78.10 -9.17
CA ARG A 179 30.80 78.85 -9.44
C ARG A 179 30.40 78.82 -10.90
N GLU A 180 31.35 78.98 -11.83
CA GLU A 180 31.05 78.94 -13.27
C GLU A 180 30.71 77.53 -13.77
N ILE A 181 31.24 76.48 -13.14
CA ILE A 181 30.93 75.09 -13.50
C ILE A 181 29.59 74.61 -12.89
N ALA A 182 29.09 75.31 -11.87
CA ALA A 182 27.81 75.01 -11.20
C ALA A 182 26.60 75.81 -11.74
N ALA A 183 26.81 76.75 -12.67
CA ALA A 183 25.77 77.47 -13.41
C ALA A 183 25.47 76.79 -14.75
#